data_AF-A0AA88QRS4-F1
#
_entry.id   AF-A0AA88QRS4-F1
#
_cell.length_a   1.000
_cell.length_b   1.000
_cell.length_c   1.000
_cell.angle_alpha   90.00
_cell.angle_beta   90.00
_cell.angle_gamma   90.00
#
_symmetry.space_group_name_H-M   'P 1'
#
loop_
_entity.id
_entity.type
_entity.pdbx_description
1 polymer ?
#
loop_
_entity_poly.entity_id
_entity_poly.type
_entity_poly.pdbx_seq_one_letter_code
_entity_poly.pdbx_strand_id
1 'polypeptide(L)'
;MEAFTRKKPTDEMFAGQMTLKCWVKESLPSAVIQVIDRNLLRQGSENSLAEVDCVSSILKLALKCAAELPEQRINMKDALATLQKIRGHASVQNEKRLGL
;
A
#
# COMPACT_ATOMS: atom_id res chain seq x y z
N MET A 1 -0.85 6.89 3.26
CA MET A 1 0.32 5.98 3.25
C MET A 1 0.72 5.62 4.67
N GLU A 2 0.61 6.58 5.59
CA GLU A 2 0.98 6.43 7.01
C GLU A 2 0.40 5.17 7.67
N ALA A 3 -0.87 4.86 7.42
CA ALA A 3 -1.54 3.71 8.02
C ALA A 3 -0.87 2.37 7.69
N PHE A 4 -0.18 2.26 6.56
CA PHE A 4 0.44 1.02 6.09
C PHE A 4 1.95 0.97 6.32
N THR A 5 2.59 2.12 6.50
CA THR A 5 4.04 2.21 6.74
C THR A 5 4.39 2.47 8.21
N ARG A 6 3.40 2.92 9.00
CA ARG A 6 3.57 3.44 10.36
C ARG A 6 4.59 4.58 10.45
N LYS A 7 4.75 5.34 9.37
CA LYS A 7 5.60 6.53 9.28
C LYS A 7 4.76 7.78 9.14
N LYS A 8 5.17 8.86 9.78
CA LYS A 8 4.56 10.18 9.58
C LYS A 8 5.25 10.88 8.41
N PRO A 9 4.56 11.69 7.60
CA PRO A 9 5.21 12.46 6.53
C PRO A 9 6.25 13.44 7.05
N THR A 10 6.17 13.81 8.33
CA THR A 10 7.07 14.72 9.04
C THR A 10 8.13 13.99 9.89
N ASP A 11 8.27 12.67 9.78
CA ASP A 11 9.35 11.96 10.45
C ASP A 11 10.71 12.48 9.95
N GLU A 12 11.72 12.55 10.82
CA GLU A 12 13.04 13.10 10.51
C GLU A 12 13.72 12.46 9.28
N MET A 13 13.42 11.18 9.01
CA MET A 13 13.92 10.47 7.83
C MET A 13 13.42 11.04 6.49
N PHE A 14 12.40 11.90 6.51
CA PHE A 14 11.84 12.59 5.35
C PHE A 14 12.17 14.09 5.34
N ALA A 15 13.29 14.48 5.95
CA ALA A 15 13.81 15.84 5.84
C ALA A 15 14.47 16.09 4.46
N GLY A 16 14.47 17.35 4.02
CA GLY A 16 15.10 17.75 2.76
C GLY A 16 14.30 17.33 1.53
N GLN A 17 14.93 16.57 0.62
CA GLN A 17 14.33 16.17 -0.66
C GLN A 17 13.59 14.83 -0.61
N MET A 18 13.77 14.05 0.46
CA MET A 18 13.09 12.77 0.62
C MET A 18 11.71 13.00 1.23
N THR A 19 10.67 12.38 0.67
CA THR A 19 9.31 12.42 1.22
C THR A 19 8.78 11.01 1.41
N LEU A 20 7.78 10.82 2.28
CA LEU A 20 7.06 9.55 2.42
C LEU A 20 6.58 9.01 1.06
N LYS A 21 6.13 9.92 0.17
CA LYS A 21 5.70 9.57 -1.18
C LYS A 21 6.84 9.04 -2.04
N CYS A 22 7.99 9.73 -2.08
CA CYS A 22 9.14 9.31 -2.86
C CYS A 22 9.68 7.97 -2.35
N TRP A 23 9.81 7.81 -1.03
CA TRP A 23 10.26 6.56 -0.43
C TRP A 23 9.35 5.37 -0.77
N VAL A 24 8.03 5.55 -0.72
CA VAL A 24 7.05 4.53 -1.15
C VAL A 24 7.18 4.24 -2.66
N LYS A 25 7.32 5.29 -3.49
CA LYS A 25 7.47 5.15 -4.95
C LYS A 25 8.72 4.36 -5.33
N GLU A 26 9.84 4.66 -4.72
CA GLU A 26 11.14 4.02 -4.97
C GLU A 26 11.18 2.57 -4.46
N SER A 27 10.38 2.24 -3.45
CA SER A 27 10.34 0.89 -2.89
C SER A 27 9.46 -0.09 -3.67
N LEU A 28 8.61 0.38 -4.59
CA LEU A 28 7.67 -0.46 -5.33
C LEU A 28 8.25 -0.92 -6.70
N PRO A 29 8.00 -2.19 -7.11
CA PRO A 29 7.41 -3.28 -6.33
C PRO A 29 8.44 -4.05 -5.48
N SER A 30 9.73 -3.92 -5.79
CA SER A 30 10.77 -4.88 -5.39
C SER A 30 11.15 -4.85 -3.90
N ALA A 31 10.96 -3.71 -3.23
CA ALA A 31 11.34 -3.51 -1.83
C ALA A 31 10.14 -3.17 -0.93
N VAL A 32 8.91 -3.47 -1.37
CA VAL A 32 7.70 -3.06 -0.65
C VAL A 32 7.63 -3.63 0.77
N ILE A 33 8.19 -4.81 1.01
CA ILE A 33 8.29 -5.41 2.36
C ILE A 33 9.02 -4.49 3.34
N GLN A 34 9.96 -3.66 2.87
CA GLN A 34 10.73 -2.75 3.73
C GLN A 34 9.92 -1.52 4.15
N VAL A 35 8.87 -1.16 3.39
CA VAL A 35 8.02 -0.01 3.73
C VAL A 35 6.79 -0.39 4.52
N ILE A 36 6.33 -1.64 4.43
CA ILE A 36 5.14 -2.13 5.13
C ILE A 36 5.42 -2.22 6.64
N ASP A 37 4.49 -1.74 7.46
CA ASP A 37 4.51 -2.00 8.89
C ASP A 37 4.45 -3.52 9.11
N ARG A 38 5.51 -4.07 9.69
CA ARG A 38 5.66 -5.51 9.92
C ARG A 38 4.52 -6.11 10.75
N ASN A 39 3.80 -5.29 11.53
CA ASN A 39 2.63 -5.75 12.29
C ASN A 39 1.42 -6.07 11.39
N LEU A 40 1.45 -5.63 10.12
CA LEU A 40 0.46 -5.96 9.11
C LEU A 40 0.75 -7.30 8.40
N LEU A 41 1.95 -7.85 8.60
CA LEU A 41 2.36 -9.12 8.01
C LEU A 41 2.31 -10.21 9.08
N ARG A 42 1.61 -11.31 8.81
CA ARG A 42 1.57 -12.45 9.74
C ARG A 42 2.94 -13.15 9.73
N GLN A 43 3.48 -13.44 10.92
CA GLN A 43 4.73 -14.18 11.02
C GLN A 43 4.54 -15.65 10.56
N GLY A 44 5.39 -16.10 9.63
CA GLY A 44 5.66 -17.51 9.40
C GLY A 44 4.86 -18.26 8.33
N SER A 45 4.28 -17.62 7.30
CA SER A 45 3.67 -18.38 6.18
C SER A 45 3.67 -17.64 4.83
N GLU A 46 3.34 -18.37 3.76
CA GLU A 46 3.05 -17.85 2.42
C GLU A 46 1.99 -16.72 2.39
N ASN A 47 1.23 -16.55 3.49
CA ASN A 47 0.25 -15.47 3.66
C ASN A 47 0.89 -14.08 3.67
N SER A 48 2.19 -13.97 4.00
CA SER A 48 2.91 -12.72 3.88
C SER A 48 2.91 -12.19 2.44
N LEU A 49 2.89 -13.06 1.42
CA LEU A 49 2.92 -12.62 0.03
C LEU A 49 1.58 -11.98 -0.40
N ALA A 50 0.45 -12.59 -0.03
CA ALA A 50 -0.87 -12.02 -0.33
C ALA A 50 -1.13 -10.71 0.42
N GLU A 51 -0.68 -10.61 1.67
CA GLU A 51 -0.72 -9.38 2.47
C GLU A 51 0.16 -8.30 1.84
N VAL A 52 1.38 -8.66 1.42
CA VAL A 52 2.30 -7.79 0.69
C VAL A 52 1.68 -7.29 -0.62
N ASP A 53 1.06 -8.16 -1.41
CA ASP A 53 0.41 -7.78 -2.68
C ASP A 53 -0.78 -6.85 -2.46
N CYS A 54 -1.57 -7.11 -1.42
CA CYS A 54 -2.68 -6.25 -1.02
C CYS A 54 -2.18 -4.85 -0.64
N VAL A 55 -1.21 -4.76 0.28
CA VAL A 55 -0.66 -3.48 0.71
C VAL A 55 0.08 -2.77 -0.42
N SER A 56 0.82 -3.50 -1.26
CA SER A 56 1.45 -2.97 -2.49
C SER A 56 0.42 -2.31 -3.41
N SER A 57 -0.74 -2.95 -3.61
CA SER A 57 -1.83 -2.41 -4.42
C SER A 57 -2.44 -1.15 -3.80
N ILE A 58 -2.57 -1.11 -2.47
CA ILE A 58 -3.05 0.08 -1.75
C ILE A 58 -2.04 1.23 -1.85
N LEU A 59 -0.73 0.97 -1.70
CA LEU A 59 0.31 1.98 -1.84
C LEU A 59 0.40 2.53 -3.27
N LYS A 60 0.22 1.67 -4.30
CA LYS A 60 0.09 2.12 -5.69
C LYS A 60 -1.10 3.05 -5.89
N LEU A 61 -2.25 2.75 -5.27
CA LEU A 61 -3.41 3.65 -5.30
C LEU A 61 -3.10 4.97 -4.55
N ALA A 62 -2.47 4.90 -3.39
CA ALA A 62 -2.10 6.09 -2.62
C ALA A 62 -1.16 7.01 -3.41
N LEU A 63 -0.24 6.47 -4.20
CA LEU A 63 0.61 7.24 -5.12
C LEU A 63 -0.20 7.99 -6.18
N LYS A 64 -1.26 7.37 -6.72
CA LYS A 64 -2.18 8.03 -7.67
C LYS A 64 -2.98 9.15 -6.99
N CYS A 65 -3.41 8.95 -5.75
CA CYS A 65 -4.09 10.01 -4.98
C CYS A 65 -3.15 11.20 -4.68
N ALA A 66 -1.85 10.92 -4.50
CA ALA A 66 -0.82 11.90 -4.13
C ALA A 66 0.03 12.40 -5.32
N ALA A 67 -0.49 12.28 -6.55
CA ALA A 67 0.18 12.83 -7.73
C ALA A 67 0.44 14.33 -7.57
N GLU A 68 1.57 14.84 -8.09
CA GLU A 68 1.93 16.26 -7.92
C GLU A 68 0.89 17.17 -8.56
N LEU A 69 0.59 16.90 -9.84
CA LEU A 69 -0.37 17.67 -10.61
C LEU A 69 -1.80 17.29 -10.20
N PRO A 70 -2.65 18.28 -9.86
CA PRO A 70 -4.05 18.03 -9.51
C PRO A 70 -4.80 17.21 -10.55
N GLU A 71 -4.53 17.43 -11.84
CA GLU A 71 -5.22 16.79 -12.97
C GLU A 71 -4.83 15.31 -13.13
N GLN A 72 -3.69 14.90 -12.55
CA GLN A 72 -3.23 13.52 -12.54
C GLN A 72 -3.74 12.74 -11.32
N ARG A 73 -4.35 13.42 -10.34
CA ARG A 73 -4.88 12.76 -9.14
C ARG A 73 -6.16 12.03 -9.49
N ILE A 74 -6.23 10.77 -9.08
CA ILE A 74 -7.47 9.99 -9.16
C ILE A 74 -8.55 10.65 -8.28
N ASN A 75 -9.78 10.73 -8.78
CA ASN A 75 -10.88 11.25 -7.98
C ASN A 75 -11.32 10.23 -6.91
N MET A 76 -12.06 10.71 -5.91
CA MET A 76 -12.44 9.87 -4.76
C MET A 76 -13.38 8.70 -5.13
N LYS A 77 -14.23 8.87 -6.15
CA LYS A 77 -15.13 7.81 -6.62
C LYS A 77 -14.33 6.63 -7.20
N ASP A 78 -13.33 6.93 -8.03
CA ASP A 78 -12.48 5.92 -8.64
C ASP A 78 -11.49 5.32 -7.62
N ALA A 79 -11.03 6.11 -6.65
CA ALA A 79 -10.24 5.61 -5.53
C ALA A 79 -11.03 4.59 -4.69
N LEU A 80 -12.28 4.91 -4.35
CA LEU A 80 -13.18 4.00 -3.63
C LEU A 80 -13.43 2.72 -4.43
N ALA A 81 -13.75 2.83 -5.72
CA ALA A 81 -13.96 1.68 -6.59
C ALA A 81 -12.71 0.79 -6.66
N THR A 82 -11.52 1.40 -6.69
CA THR A 82 -10.25 0.67 -6.67
C THR A 82 -10.01 -0.03 -5.33
N LEU A 83 -10.28 0.62 -4.20
CA LEU A 83 -10.20 0.01 -2.87
C LEU A 83 -11.16 -1.18 -2.72
N GLN A 84 -12.38 -1.06 -3.23
CA GLN A 84 -13.36 -2.16 -3.22
C GLN A 84 -12.87 -3.36 -4.02
N LYS A 85 -12.23 -3.14 -5.18
CA LYS A 85 -11.60 -4.20 -5.99
C LYS A 85 -10.45 -4.86 -5.24
N ILE A 86 -9.56 -4.07 -4.63
CA ILE A 86 -8.44 -4.60 -3.83
C ILE A 86 -8.97 -5.47 -2.68
N ARG A 87 -10.00 -4.98 -1.96
CA ARG A 87 -10.65 -5.75 -0.90
C ARG A 87 -11.26 -7.05 -1.43
N GLY A 88 -11.95 -7.02 -2.57
CA GLY A 88 -12.51 -8.22 -3.19
C GLY A 88 -11.46 -9.28 -3.52
N HIS A 89 -10.32 -8.87 -4.08
CA HIS A 89 -9.20 -9.79 -4.34
C HIS A 89 -8.64 -10.39 -3.03
N ALA A 90 -8.45 -9.56 -2.00
CA ALA A 90 -8.00 -10.02 -0.68
C ALA A 90 -9.00 -10.99 -0.03
N SER A 91 -10.31 -10.72 -0.16
CA SER A 91 -11.37 -11.61 0.32
C SER A 91 -11.38 -12.96 -0.41
N VAL A 92 -11.24 -12.97 -1.73
CA VAL A 92 -11.19 -14.22 -2.53
C VAL A 92 -9.97 -15.07 -2.15
N GLN A 93 -8.80 -14.45 -1.92
CA GLN A 93 -7.63 -15.16 -1.39
C GLN A 93 -7.88 -15.70 0.03
N ASN A 94 -8.68 -15.01 0.84
CA ASN A 94 -9.07 -15.43 2.17
C ASN A 94 -10.16 -16.54 2.20
N GLU A 95 -11.03 -16.61 1.18
CA GLU A 95 -12.07 -17.64 1.01
C GLU A 95 -11.48 -18.95 0.46
N LYS A 96 -10.66 -18.89 -0.59
CA LYS A 96 -9.87 -20.04 -1.08
C LYS A 96 -9.04 -20.70 0.03
N ARG A 97 -8.64 -19.92 1.03
CA ARG A 97 -7.90 -20.35 2.25
C ARG A 97 -8.76 -21.15 3.24
N LEU A 98 -10.08 -20.93 3.30
CA LEU A 98 -10.98 -21.64 4.21
C LEU A 98 -11.53 -22.95 3.61
N GLY A 99 -11.16 -23.28 2.37
CA GLY A 99 -11.69 -24.46 1.67
C GLY A 99 -13.19 -24.33 1.32
N LEU A 100 -13.67 -23.09 1.21
CA LEU A 100 -15.03 -22.75 0.78
C LEU A 100 -15.10 -22.62 -0.75
#